data_AF-A0A380HJG8-F1
#
_entry.id   AF-A0A380HJG8-F1
#
_cell.length_a   1.000
_cell.length_b   1.000
_cell.length_c   1.000
_cell.angle_alpha   90.00
_cell.angle_beta   90.00
_cell.angle_gamma   90.00
#
_symmetry.space_group_name_H-M   'P 1'
#
loop_
_entity.id
_entity.type
_entity.pdbx_description
1 polymer ?
#
loop_
_entity_poly.entity_id
_entity_poly.type
_entity_poly.pdbx_seq_one_letter_code
_entity_poly.pdbx_strand_id
1 'polypeptide(L)' 'MSIILGVVVMILLIVSLIPNLKAVKKSKETGEKNPRFAIMVGIDAILLILVIVTLLFKFLS' A
#
# COMPACT_ATOMS: atom_id res chain seq x y z
N MET A 1 6.27 0.15 21.71
CA MET A 1 5.28 1.04 21.03
C MET A 1 5.53 1.17 19.53
N SER A 2 6.73 1.55 19.05
CA SER A 2 6.94 1.85 17.62
C SER A 2 7.01 0.63 16.66
N ILE A 3 7.40 -0.57 17.10
CA ILE A 3 7.37 -1.78 16.23
C ILE A 3 5.94 -2.29 16.04
N ILE A 4 5.15 -2.36 17.12
CA ILE A 4 3.73 -2.75 17.09
C ILE A 4 2.95 -1.83 16.14
N LEU A 5 3.19 -0.52 16.22
CA LEU A 5 2.58 0.46 15.31
C LEU A 5 2.94 0.18 13.85
N GLY A 6 4.22 -0.11 13.57
CA GLY A 6 4.68 -0.44 12.21
C GLY A 6 4.04 -1.72 11.65
N VAL A 7 3.85 -2.74 12.49
CA VAL A 7 3.14 -3.98 12.11
C VAL A 7 1.67 -3.69 11.80
N VAL A 8 1.00 -2.89 12.63
CA VAL A 8 -0.41 -2.51 12.41
C VAL A 8 -0.57 -1.72 11.11
N VAL A 9 0.32 -0.76 10.84
CA VAL A 9 0.31 0.01 9.58
C VAL A 9 0.54 -0.90 8.38
N MET A 10 1.46 -1.87 8.47
CA MET A 10 1.67 -2.87 7.41
C MET A 10 0.41 -3.67 7.10
N ILE A 11 -0.30 -4.14 8.13
CA ILE A 11 -1.55 -4.89 7.95
C ILE A 11 -2.60 -4.02 7.27
N LEU A 12 -2.76 -2.77 7.72
CA LEU A 12 -3.72 -1.83 7.12
C LEU A 12 -3.42 -1.54 5.65
N LEU A 13 -2.14 -1.34 5.30
CA LEU A 13 -1.71 -1.11 3.92
C LEU A 13 -1.94 -2.34 3.02
N ILE A 14 -1.72 -3.56 3.52
CA ILE A 14 -2.01 -4.77 2.74
C ILE A 14 -3.53 -4.91 2.51
N VAL A 15 -4.34 -4.63 3.54
CA VAL A 15 -5.80 -4.67 3.44
C VAL A 15 -6.34 -3.60 2.49
N SER A 16 -5.72 -2.41 2.41
CA SER A 16 -6.12 -1.35 1.46
C SER A 16 -5.65 -1.62 0.03
N LEU A 17 -4.50 -2.27 -0.14
CA LEU A 17 -3.91 -2.53 -1.44
C LEU A 17 -4.76 -3.54 -2.26
N ILE A 18 -5.36 -4.54 -1.61
CA ILE A 18 -6.22 -5.55 -2.27
C ILE A 18 -7.42 -4.93 -3.01
N PRO A 19 -8.31 -4.14 -2.38
CA PRO A 19 -9.44 -3.51 -3.06
C PRO A 19 -8.97 -2.46 -4.07
N ASN A 20 -7.89 -1.73 -3.80
CA ASN A 20 -7.33 -0.75 -4.74
C ASN A 20 -6.82 -1.41 -6.02
N LEU A 21 -6.13 -2.55 -5.93
CA LEU A 21 -5.71 -3.33 -7.10
C LEU A 21 -6.91 -3.88 -7.89
N LYS A 22 -7.95 -4.36 -7.21
CA LYS A 22 -9.19 -4.80 -7.85
C LYS A 22 -9.88 -3.64 -8.58
N ALA A 23 -9.91 -2.44 -7.99
CA ALA A 23 -10.48 -1.25 -8.61
C ALA A 23 -9.70 -0.80 -9.86
N VAL A 24 -8.36 -0.85 -9.81
CA VAL A 24 -7.52 -0.59 -11.00
C VAL A 24 -7.77 -1.61 -12.09
N LYS A 25 -7.80 -2.90 -11.76
CA LYS A 25 -8.05 -3.96 -12.74
C LYS A 25 -9.43 -3.80 -13.39
N LYS A 26 -10.46 -3.55 -12.59
CA LYS A 26 -11.83 -3.29 -13.07
C LYS A 26 -11.90 -2.04 -13.94
N SER A 27 -11.20 -0.96 -13.59
CA SER A 27 -11.14 0.28 -14.40
C SER A 27 -10.44 0.06 -15.74
N LYS A 28 -9.42 -0.81 -15.79
CA LYS A 28 -8.78 -1.21 -17.06
C LYS A 28 -9.70 -2.06 -17.93
N GLU A 29 -10.51 -2.94 -17.31
CA GLU A 29 -11.47 -3.80 -18.00
C GLU A 29 -12.70 -3.03 -18.53
N THR A 30 -13.16 -2.00 -17.82
CA THR A 30 -14.30 -1.15 -18.26
C THR A 30 -13.90 -0.04 -19.23
N GLY A 31 -12.61 0.13 -19.54
CA GLY A 31 -12.09 1.23 -20.37
C GLY A 31 -12.19 2.61 -19.71
N GLU A 32 -12.71 2.67 -18.48
CA GLU A 32 -12.84 3.89 -17.70
C GLU A 32 -11.46 4.27 -17.17
N LYS A 33 -10.79 5.20 -17.87
CA LYS A 33 -9.52 5.77 -17.44
C LYS A 33 -9.74 6.67 -16.23
N ASN A 34 -9.99 6.08 -15.07
CA ASN A 34 -10.00 6.79 -13.79
C ASN A 34 -8.60 6.66 -13.16
N PRO A 35 -7.69 7.62 -13.40
CA PRO A 35 -6.31 7.55 -12.91
C PRO A 35 -6.21 7.54 -11.39
N ARG A 36 -7.29 7.93 -10.68
CA ARG A 36 -7.32 7.98 -9.21
C ARG A 36 -7.04 6.62 -8.58
N PHE A 37 -7.57 5.53 -9.15
CA PHE A 37 -7.32 4.19 -8.62
C PHE A 37 -5.86 3.76 -8.80
N ALA A 38 -5.25 4.08 -9.95
CA ALA A 38 -3.85 3.78 -10.21
C ALA A 38 -2.92 4.58 -9.28
N ILE A 39 -3.25 5.85 -9.04
CA ILE A 39 -2.53 6.71 -8.09
C ILE A 39 -2.67 6.16 -6.66
N MET A 40 -3.86 5.71 -6.26
CA MET A 40 -4.10 5.17 -4.92
C MET A 40 -3.29 3.89 -4.65
N VAL A 41 -3.25 2.97 -5.63
CA VAL A 41 -2.35 1.79 -5.57
C VAL A 41 -0.88 2.20 -5.50
N GLY A 42 -0.48 3.18 -6.30
CA GLY A 42 0.90 3.68 -6.32
C GLY A 42 1.33 4.26 -4.97
N ILE A 43 0.47 5.05 -4.33
CA ILE A 43 0.71 5.61 -3.00
C ILE A 43 0.82 4.50 -1.95
N ASP A 44 -0.13 3.56 -1.93
CA ASP A 44 -0.11 2.43 -0.99
C ASP A 44 1.18 1.59 -1.14
N ALA A 45 1.64 1.36 -2.37
CA ALA A 45 2.89 0.63 -2.64
C ALA A 45 4.13 1.39 -2.14
N ILE A 46 4.20 2.70 -2.36
CA ILE A 46 5.32 3.54 -1.87
C ILE A 46 5.34 3.54 -0.34
N LEU A 47 4.19 3.71 0.31
CA LEU A 47 4.07 3.68 1.76
C LEU A 47 4.48 2.31 2.33
N LEU A 48 4.09 1.22 1.68
CA LEU A 48 4.48 -0.13 2.10
C LEU A 48 6.01 -0.29 2.09
N ILE A 49 6.68 0.15 1.01
CA ILE A 49 8.15 0.11 0.91
C ILE A 49 8.78 0.94 2.03
N LEU A 50 8.28 2.15 2.26
CA LEU A 50 8.82 3.05 3.30
C LEU A 50 8.75 2.42 4.70
N VAL A 51 7.61 1.79 5.02
CA VAL A 51 7.40 1.09 6.30
C VAL A 51 8.33 -0.09 6.43
N ILE A 52 8.50 -0.90 5.37
CA ILE A 52 9.43 -2.05 5.36
C ILE A 52 10.86 -1.57 5.60
N VAL A 53 11.32 -0.55 4.88
CA VAL A 53 12.68 0.01 5.03
C VAL A 53 12.89 0.52 6.45
N THR A 54 11.93 1.26 7.01
CA THR A 54 11.99 1.79 8.38
C THR A 54 12.06 0.67 9.42
N LEU A 55 11.27 -0.39 9.24
CA LEU A 55 11.29 -1.56 10.13
C LEU A 55 12.62 -2.31 10.03
N LEU A 56 13.20 -2.44 8.83
CA LEU A 56 14.51 -3.04 8.63
C LEU A 56 15.62 -2.23 9.33
N PHE A 57 15.67 -0.92 9.12
CA PHE A 57 16.63 -0.04 9.81
C PHE A 57 16.50 -0.14 11.33
N LYS A 58 15.27 -0.22 11.83
CA LYS A 58 15.02 -0.35 13.27
C LYS A 58 15.35 -1.73 13.83
N PHE A 59 15.32 -2.78 12.99
CA PHE A 59 15.73 -4.12 13.40
C PHE A 59 17.26 -4.26 13.37
N LEU A 60 17.93 -3.50 12.51
CA LEU A 60 19.39 -3.51 12.36
C LEU A 60 20.12 -2.59 13.36
N SER A 61 19.42 -1.58 13.90
CA SER A 61 19.91 -0.60 14.89
C SER A 61 19.48 -0.93 16.31
#